data_AF-A0A8H6GQ70-F1
#
_entry.id   AF-A0A8H6GQ70-F1
#
_cell.length_a   1.000
_cell.length_b   1.000
_cell.length_c   1.000
_cell.angle_alpha   90.00
_cell.angle_beta   90.00
_cell.angle_gamma   90.00
#
_symmetry.space_group_name_H-M   'P 1'
#
loop_
_entity.id
_entity.type
_entity.pdbx_description
1 polymer ?
#
loop_
_entity_poly.entity_id
_entity_poly.type
_entity_poly.pdbx_seq_one_letter_code
_entity_poly.pdbx_strand_id
1 'polypeptide(L)'
;MDDAEWQVRLAQQQSNLTYNLLLLTQKQNQLSNQILSINHITTTQNDGTSLQAAPGVYNVNDLEAEGIELELAPETQKTGWKINTSPNTIEDPAILKLHLSKPPVKRIDLHFPLGKEVTARNLKGVTIKDALDAIHKAYKKRADDELDKPYLAGFEWDKEESWTQLVVHLQAQPTSTTLGGPSGGGKKKKNKKQDE
;
A
#
# COMPACT_ATOMS: atom_id res chain seq x y z
N MET A 1 -24.41 82.20 2.13
CA MET A 1 -24.06 80.79 1.84
C MET A 1 -23.84 80.74 0.36
N ASP A 2 -22.60 81.02 -0.02
CA ASP A 2 -22.19 81.31 -1.38
C ASP A 2 -22.05 80.03 -2.18
N ASP A 3 -22.39 80.11 -3.48
CA ASP A 3 -22.33 78.99 -4.43
C ASP A 3 -20.96 78.28 -4.39
N ALA A 4 -19.89 79.05 -4.15
CA ALA A 4 -18.53 78.56 -3.97
C ALA A 4 -18.33 77.66 -2.74
N GLU A 5 -18.97 77.95 -1.60
CA GLU A 5 -18.86 77.11 -0.40
C GLU A 5 -19.58 75.77 -0.57
N TRP A 6 -20.68 75.78 -1.34
CA TRP A 6 -21.43 74.56 -1.67
C TRP A 6 -20.62 73.65 -2.60
N GLN A 7 -19.95 74.24 -3.60
CA GLN A 7 -19.02 73.54 -4.49
C GLN A 7 -17.83 72.93 -3.73
N VAL A 8 -17.26 73.67 -2.77
CA VAL A 8 -16.15 73.16 -1.93
C VAL A 8 -16.61 72.00 -1.05
N ARG A 9 -17.79 72.09 -0.43
CA ARG A 9 -18.35 70.98 0.37
C ARG A 9 -18.68 69.76 -0.47
N LEU A 10 -19.23 69.97 -1.66
CA LEU A 10 -19.52 68.88 -2.61
C LEU A 10 -18.23 68.19 -3.06
N ALA A 11 -17.18 68.95 -3.40
CA ALA A 11 -15.88 68.42 -3.77
C ALA A 11 -15.23 67.63 -2.62
N GLN A 12 -15.33 68.14 -1.39
CA GLN A 12 -14.83 67.44 -0.21
C GLN A 12 -15.61 66.13 0.05
N GLN A 13 -16.93 66.15 -0.13
CA GLN A 13 -17.77 64.96 -0.01
C GLN A 13 -17.42 63.92 -1.08
N GLN A 14 -17.25 64.34 -2.34
CA GLN A 14 -16.83 63.47 -3.43
C GLN A 14 -15.45 62.87 -3.18
N SER A 15 -14.48 63.68 -2.71
CA SER A 15 -13.15 63.21 -2.31
C SER A 15 -13.23 62.15 -1.21
N ASN A 16 -14.02 62.39 -0.16
CA ASN A 16 -14.19 61.42 0.91
C ASN A 16 -14.83 60.11 0.42
N LEU A 17 -15.77 60.18 -0.52
CA LEU A 17 -16.40 59.01 -1.13
C LEU A 17 -15.40 58.21 -1.98
N THR A 18 -14.56 58.89 -2.78
CA THR A 18 -13.54 58.22 -3.60
C THR A 18 -12.47 57.56 -2.76
N TYR A 19 -12.00 58.20 -1.68
CA TYR A 19 -11.06 57.59 -0.73
C TYR A 19 -11.63 56.34 -0.05
N ASN A 20 -12.89 56.37 0.39
CA ASN A 20 -13.53 55.21 1.00
C ASN A 20 -13.71 54.05 0.00
N LEU A 21 -14.06 54.35 -1.25
CA LEU A 21 -14.19 53.35 -2.30
C LEU A 21 -12.84 52.71 -2.65
N LEU A 22 -11.76 53.49 -2.69
CA LEU A 22 -10.41 52.98 -2.91
C LEU A 22 -9.96 52.06 -1.77
N LEU A 23 -10.24 52.45 -0.52
CA LEU A 23 -9.91 51.64 0.65
C LEU A 23 -10.69 50.32 0.68
N LEU A 24 -11.98 50.36 0.34
CA LEU A 24 -12.82 49.16 0.18
C LEU A 24 -12.28 48.24 -0.91
N THR A 25 -11.87 48.79 -2.04
CA THR A 25 -11.28 48.02 -3.15
C THR A 25 -9.95 47.38 -2.76
N GLN A 26 -9.08 48.12 -2.04
CA GLN A 26 -7.83 47.56 -1.52
C GLN A 26 -8.11 46.43 -0.53
N LYS A 27 -9.09 46.58 0.36
CA LYS A 27 -9.50 45.54 1.32
C LYS A 27 -10.09 44.32 0.61
N GLN A 28 -10.89 44.51 -0.44
CA GLN A 28 -11.41 43.43 -1.29
C GLN A 28 -10.27 42.65 -1.96
N ASN A 29 -9.26 43.35 -2.49
CA ASN A 29 -8.08 42.72 -3.09
C ASN A 29 -7.22 41.97 -2.05
N GLN A 30 -7.05 42.52 -0.85
CA GLN A 30 -6.37 41.83 0.26
C GLN A 30 -7.11 40.55 0.67
N LEU A 31 -8.44 40.62 0.82
CA LEU A 31 -9.27 39.44 1.11
C LEU A 31 -9.23 38.42 -0.03
N SER A 32 -9.23 38.86 -1.29
CA SER A 32 -9.12 37.98 -2.46
C SER A 32 -7.77 37.26 -2.50
N ASN A 33 -6.68 37.96 -2.22
CA ASN A 33 -5.35 37.36 -2.09
C ASN A 33 -5.24 36.42 -0.88
N GLN A 34 -5.92 36.74 0.23
CA GLN A 34 -6.00 35.84 1.38
C GLN A 34 -6.81 34.57 1.06
N ILE A 35 -7.90 34.67 0.30
CA ILE A 35 -8.68 33.51 -0.16
C ILE A 35 -7.89 32.67 -1.17
N LEU A 36 -7.17 33.28 -2.11
CA LEU A 36 -6.22 32.60 -2.98
C LEU A 36 -5.08 31.94 -2.17
N SER A 37 -4.70 32.54 -1.03
CA SER A 37 -3.75 31.94 -0.11
C SER A 37 -4.32 30.72 0.62
N ILE A 38 -5.62 30.70 0.89
CA ILE A 38 -6.28 29.58 1.57
C ILE A 38 -6.55 28.43 0.59
N ASN A 39 -6.86 28.73 -0.68
CA ASN A 39 -7.14 27.70 -1.69
C ASN A 39 -5.89 26.92 -2.14
N HIS A 40 -4.67 27.48 -1.97
CA HIS A 40 -3.45 26.67 -2.09
C HIS A 40 -3.14 25.82 -0.85
N ILE A 41 -3.88 26.01 0.26
CA ILE A 41 -3.78 25.17 1.46
C ILE A 41 -4.81 24.04 1.42
N THR A 42 -5.97 24.25 0.76
CA THR A 42 -7.06 23.26 0.70
C THR A 42 -7.12 22.44 -0.59
N THR A 43 -6.28 22.73 -1.58
CA THR A 43 -5.95 21.81 -2.68
C THR A 43 -4.53 21.31 -2.47
N THR A 44 -4.42 20.06 -2.02
CA THR A 44 -3.18 19.28 -1.84
C THR A 44 -2.43 19.51 -0.51
N GLN A 45 -3.17 19.48 0.60
CA GLN A 45 -2.80 18.57 1.69
C GLN A 45 -3.26 17.13 1.34
N ASN A 46 -2.78 16.63 0.20
CA ASN A 46 -2.37 15.23 0.05
C ASN A 46 -0.82 15.15 0.01
N ASP A 47 -0.10 16.27 0.21
CA ASP A 47 1.31 16.27 0.62
C ASP A 47 1.40 16.20 2.16
N GLY A 48 0.58 15.32 2.74
CA GLY A 48 0.62 15.01 4.16
C GLY A 48 1.88 14.23 4.43
N THR A 49 3.01 14.91 4.57
CA THR A 49 4.29 14.33 5.01
C THR A 49 4.63 13.05 4.25
N SER A 50 5.52 13.13 3.25
CA SER A 50 6.47 12.03 3.12
C SER A 50 7.27 12.02 4.42
N LEU A 51 6.74 11.28 5.41
CA LEU A 51 7.39 10.84 6.62
C LEU A 51 8.63 10.13 6.13
N GLN A 52 9.72 10.90 5.93
CA GLN A 52 11.03 10.47 5.46
C GLN A 52 10.92 9.03 4.95
N ALA A 53 10.45 8.87 3.71
CA ALA A 53 10.74 7.62 3.04
C ALA A 53 12.24 7.45 3.25
N ALA A 54 12.64 6.43 4.01
CA ALA A 54 14.05 6.09 4.05
C ALA A 54 14.46 6.04 2.57
N PRO A 55 15.49 6.79 2.15
CA PRO A 55 15.77 6.99 0.73
C PRO A 55 15.76 5.63 0.03
N GLY A 56 14.75 5.41 -0.83
CA GLY A 56 14.52 4.15 -1.55
C GLY A 56 13.35 3.26 -1.12
N VAL A 57 12.51 3.60 -0.13
CA VAL A 57 11.32 2.79 0.27
C VAL A 57 10.01 3.48 -0.11
N TYR A 58 9.21 2.83 -0.96
CA TYR A 58 8.01 3.39 -1.55
C TYR A 58 6.73 2.96 -0.81
N ASN A 59 5.66 3.75 -0.96
CA ASN A 59 4.33 3.32 -0.55
C ASN A 59 3.66 2.60 -1.73
N VAL A 60 2.92 1.54 -1.46
CA VAL A 60 2.33 0.72 -2.52
C VAL A 60 1.27 1.49 -3.33
N ASN A 61 0.57 2.43 -2.70
CA ASN A 61 -0.35 3.36 -3.38
C ASN A 61 0.37 4.33 -4.32
N ASP A 62 1.61 4.67 -3.99
CA ASP A 62 2.44 5.57 -4.79
C ASP A 62 2.92 4.83 -6.05
N LEU A 63 3.30 3.56 -5.89
CA LEU A 63 3.65 2.69 -7.02
C LEU A 63 2.48 2.44 -7.96
N GLU A 64 1.24 2.38 -7.46
CA GLU A 64 0.02 2.31 -8.28
C GLU A 64 -0.20 3.58 -9.09
N ALA A 65 -0.04 4.75 -8.45
CA ALA A 65 -0.17 6.04 -9.12
C ALA A 65 0.92 6.25 -10.19
N GLU A 66 2.14 5.77 -9.95
CA GLU A 66 3.26 5.86 -10.89
C GLU A 66 3.30 4.70 -11.91
N GLY A 67 2.51 3.65 -11.71
CA GLY A 67 2.48 2.48 -12.59
C GLY A 67 3.80 1.68 -12.58
N ILE A 68 4.51 1.65 -11.46
CA ILE A 68 5.79 0.94 -11.32
C ILE A 68 5.54 -0.56 -11.08
N GLU A 69 6.19 -1.39 -11.89
CA GLU A 69 6.13 -2.84 -11.76
C GLU A 69 6.87 -3.36 -10.51
N LEU A 70 6.23 -4.27 -9.77
CA LEU A 70 6.79 -4.93 -8.59
C LEU A 70 7.45 -6.25 -9.01
N GLU A 71 8.78 -6.32 -8.91
CA GLU A 71 9.52 -7.57 -9.07
C GLU A 71 9.58 -8.30 -7.72
N LEU A 72 8.91 -9.45 -7.63
CA LEU A 72 8.94 -10.30 -6.44
C LEU A 72 10.19 -11.18 -6.42
N ALA A 73 10.76 -11.38 -5.23
CA ALA A 73 11.89 -12.29 -5.05
C ALA A 73 11.43 -13.77 -5.22
N PRO A 74 11.84 -14.47 -6.30
CA PRO A 74 11.43 -15.86 -6.55
C PRO A 74 12.02 -16.84 -5.53
N GLU A 75 12.99 -16.38 -4.73
CA GLU A 75 13.61 -17.14 -3.64
C GLU A 75 12.59 -17.60 -2.60
N THR A 76 11.48 -16.86 -2.43
CA THR A 76 10.37 -17.22 -1.54
C THR A 76 9.67 -18.52 -1.94
N GLN A 77 9.70 -18.90 -3.21
CA GLN A 77 8.96 -20.04 -3.76
C GLN A 77 9.59 -21.41 -3.45
N LYS A 78 10.89 -21.42 -3.12
CA LYS A 78 11.67 -22.65 -2.90
C LYS A 78 11.95 -22.97 -1.43
N THR A 79 11.42 -22.16 -0.51
CA THR A 79 11.73 -22.27 0.91
C THR A 79 11.16 -23.51 1.58
N GLY A 80 10.07 -24.07 1.03
CA GLY A 80 9.36 -25.19 1.66
C GLY A 80 8.87 -24.89 3.09
N TRP A 81 8.77 -23.60 3.45
CA TRP A 81 8.48 -23.18 4.81
C TRP A 81 7.02 -23.43 5.18
N LYS A 82 6.78 -23.83 6.43
CA LYS A 82 5.45 -24.13 6.96
C LYS A 82 4.89 -22.94 7.74
N ILE A 83 3.69 -22.48 7.40
CA ILE A 83 3.09 -21.23 7.91
C ILE A 83 2.81 -21.22 9.43
N ASN A 84 2.74 -22.40 10.04
CA ASN A 84 2.54 -22.57 11.49
C ASN A 84 3.87 -22.61 12.27
N THR A 85 5.01 -22.57 11.58
CA THR A 85 6.35 -22.60 12.16
C THR A 85 7.02 -21.24 12.07
N SER A 86 8.01 -20.98 12.92
CA SER A 86 8.76 -19.74 12.90
C SER A 86 9.55 -19.58 11.58
N PRO A 87 9.73 -18.37 11.03
CA PRO A 87 10.51 -18.15 9.80
C PRO A 87 12.00 -18.49 9.92
N ASN A 88 12.52 -18.68 11.13
CA ASN A 88 13.90 -19.11 11.38
C ASN A 88 14.17 -20.58 11.01
N THR A 89 13.14 -21.36 10.66
CA THR A 89 13.30 -22.76 10.22
C THR A 89 13.71 -22.88 8.76
N ILE A 90 13.75 -21.77 8.02
CA ILE A 90 14.23 -21.71 6.64
C ILE A 90 15.75 -21.97 6.63
N GLU A 91 16.18 -22.86 5.73
CA GLU A 91 17.57 -23.30 5.62
C GLU A 91 18.53 -22.16 5.24
N ASP A 92 18.07 -21.23 4.41
CA ASP A 92 18.83 -20.06 3.97
C ASP A 92 18.41 -18.78 4.74
N PRO A 93 19.08 -18.40 5.84
CA PRO A 93 18.78 -17.15 6.55
C PRO A 93 19.12 -15.89 5.73
N ALA A 94 19.81 -16.04 4.60
CA ALA A 94 20.10 -14.94 3.68
C ALA A 94 18.83 -14.38 3.05
N ILE A 95 17.88 -15.23 2.63
CA ILE A 95 16.64 -14.79 1.99
C ILE A 95 15.76 -14.00 2.95
N LEU A 96 15.82 -14.29 4.25
CA LEU A 96 15.05 -13.60 5.28
C LEU A 96 15.35 -12.09 5.31
N LYS A 97 16.55 -11.68 4.91
CA LYS A 97 16.98 -10.28 4.88
C LYS A 97 16.66 -9.58 3.56
N LEU A 98 16.21 -10.33 2.55
CA LEU A 98 15.88 -9.77 1.24
C LEU A 98 14.51 -9.10 1.28
N HIS A 99 14.39 -8.03 0.50
CA HIS A 99 13.10 -7.37 0.29
C HIS A 99 12.18 -8.32 -0.49
N LEU A 100 10.91 -8.36 -0.08
CA LEU A 100 9.90 -9.20 -0.74
C LEU A 100 9.65 -8.73 -2.18
N SER A 101 9.69 -7.42 -2.39
CA SER A 101 9.50 -6.76 -3.68
C SER A 101 10.63 -5.78 -3.98
N LYS A 102 10.87 -5.55 -5.26
CA LYS A 102 11.65 -4.42 -5.78
C LYS A 102 10.73 -3.58 -6.70
N PRO A 103 10.60 -2.27 -6.46
CA PRO A 103 11.19 -1.48 -5.36
C PRO A 103 10.63 -1.88 -3.97
N PRO A 104 11.38 -1.62 -2.87
CA PRO A 104 10.97 -2.06 -1.55
C PRO A 104 9.81 -1.19 -1.03
N VAL A 105 8.76 -1.87 -0.56
CA VAL A 105 7.52 -1.22 -0.11
C VAL A 105 7.41 -1.15 1.41
N LYS A 106 6.83 -0.08 1.95
CA LYS A 106 6.67 0.10 3.40
C LYS A 106 5.54 -0.76 4.01
N ARG A 107 4.50 -1.02 3.23
CA ARG A 107 3.33 -1.81 3.62
C ARG A 107 2.83 -2.57 2.40
N ILE A 108 2.47 -3.83 2.59
CA ILE A 108 1.82 -4.63 1.57
C ILE A 108 0.80 -5.57 2.22
N ASP A 109 -0.35 -5.73 1.57
CA ASP A 109 -1.39 -6.64 2.01
C ASP A 109 -1.21 -7.99 1.30
N LEU A 110 -1.33 -9.08 2.05
CA LEU A 110 -1.13 -10.44 1.57
C LEU A 110 -2.50 -11.13 1.59
N HIS A 111 -3.02 -11.40 0.41
CA HIS A 111 -4.30 -12.06 0.23
C HIS A 111 -4.10 -13.57 0.15
N PHE A 112 -4.83 -14.32 0.97
CA PHE A 112 -4.84 -15.77 0.93
C PHE A 112 -6.07 -16.26 0.16
N PRO A 113 -5.95 -17.28 -0.71
CA PRO A 113 -7.08 -17.88 -1.41
C PRO A 113 -8.11 -18.52 -0.46
N LEU A 114 -7.76 -18.68 0.81
CA LEU A 114 -8.65 -19.12 1.90
C LEU A 114 -9.49 -17.97 2.50
N GLY A 115 -9.43 -16.77 1.92
CA GLY A 115 -10.17 -15.58 2.37
C GLY A 115 -9.60 -14.92 3.63
N LYS A 116 -8.31 -15.14 3.93
CA LYS A 116 -7.59 -14.43 5.00
C LYS A 116 -6.74 -13.33 4.37
N GLU A 117 -6.73 -12.18 5.03
CA GLU A 117 -5.89 -11.05 4.64
C GLU A 117 -4.89 -10.79 5.76
N VAL A 118 -3.63 -10.64 5.38
CA VAL A 118 -2.53 -10.40 6.32
C VAL A 118 -1.74 -9.21 5.83
N THR A 119 -1.68 -8.16 6.63
CA THR A 119 -0.86 -6.98 6.32
C THR A 119 0.55 -7.14 6.86
N ALA A 120 1.55 -7.01 6.01
CA ALA A 120 2.95 -6.87 6.40
C ALA A 120 3.37 -5.39 6.32
N ARG A 121 4.09 -4.90 7.34
CA ARG A 121 4.54 -3.50 7.42
C ARG A 121 5.95 -3.40 7.97
N ASN A 122 6.84 -2.76 7.23
CA ASN A 122 8.20 -2.42 7.66
C ASN A 122 8.61 -1.04 7.13
N LEU A 123 9.09 -0.16 8.02
CA LEU A 123 9.52 1.19 7.67
C LEU A 123 10.71 1.24 6.70
N LYS A 124 11.51 0.16 6.65
CA LYS A 124 12.71 0.04 5.79
C LYS A 124 12.48 -0.75 4.50
N GLY A 125 11.24 -1.16 4.23
CA GLY A 125 10.92 -2.09 3.15
C GLY A 125 10.55 -3.46 3.72
N VAL A 126 9.40 -3.98 3.31
CA VAL A 126 8.91 -5.30 3.74
C VAL A 126 9.88 -6.37 3.25
N THR A 127 10.50 -7.07 4.20
CA THR A 127 11.36 -8.20 3.91
C THR A 127 10.59 -9.51 3.91
N ILE A 128 11.19 -10.56 3.36
CA ILE A 128 10.64 -11.91 3.42
C ILE A 128 10.39 -12.30 4.88
N LYS A 129 11.31 -12.02 5.80
CA LYS A 129 11.11 -12.31 7.23
C LYS A 129 9.85 -11.64 7.79
N ASP A 130 9.63 -10.37 7.49
CA ASP A 130 8.46 -9.63 8.00
C ASP A 130 7.15 -10.20 7.47
N ALA A 131 7.12 -10.56 6.18
CA ALA A 131 5.96 -11.21 5.56
C ALA A 131 5.68 -12.56 6.24
N LEU A 132 6.68 -13.44 6.37
CA LEU A 132 6.54 -14.73 7.01
C LEU A 132 6.13 -14.60 8.49
N ASP A 133 6.69 -13.64 9.23
CA ASP A 133 6.28 -13.37 10.62
C ASP A 133 4.82 -12.90 10.72
N ALA A 134 4.35 -12.07 9.78
CA ALA A 134 2.95 -11.63 9.72
C ALA A 134 2.00 -12.82 9.46
N ILE A 135 2.37 -13.69 8.51
CA ILE A 135 1.64 -14.92 8.20
C ILE A 135 1.62 -15.86 9.41
N HIS A 136 2.77 -16.14 10.02
CA HIS A 136 2.87 -17.00 11.19
C HIS A 136 2.02 -16.45 12.36
N LYS A 137 1.99 -15.14 12.59
CA LYS A 137 1.09 -14.53 13.60
C LYS A 137 -0.39 -14.74 13.28
N ALA A 138 -0.79 -14.63 12.03
CA ALA A 138 -2.18 -14.84 11.61
C ALA A 138 -2.61 -16.31 11.75
N TYR A 139 -1.71 -17.25 11.47
CA TYR A 139 -2.00 -18.68 11.45
C TYR A 139 -1.58 -19.45 12.72
N LYS A 140 -0.82 -18.85 13.65
CA LYS A 140 -0.46 -19.49 14.93
C LYS A 140 -1.66 -19.89 15.80
N LYS A 141 -2.82 -19.23 15.62
CA LYS A 141 -4.07 -19.56 16.30
C LYS A 141 -4.96 -20.54 15.53
N ARG A 142 -4.65 -20.82 14.27
CA ARG A 142 -5.33 -21.81 13.44
C ARG A 142 -4.59 -23.13 13.60
N ALA A 143 -5.28 -24.16 14.04
CA ALA A 143 -4.66 -25.47 14.19
C ALA A 143 -4.30 -26.05 12.81
N ASP A 144 -3.25 -26.87 12.77
CA ASP A 144 -2.78 -27.55 11.56
C ASP A 144 -3.88 -28.40 10.89
N ASP A 145 -4.85 -28.86 11.68
CA ASP A 145 -6.01 -29.65 11.26
C ASP A 145 -7.02 -28.89 10.37
N GLU A 146 -7.01 -27.56 10.36
CA GLU A 146 -7.86 -26.76 9.46
C GLU A 146 -7.13 -26.34 8.17
N LEU A 147 -5.82 -26.59 8.08
CA LEU A 147 -4.96 -26.11 7.00
C LEU A 147 -4.55 -27.26 6.08
N ASP A 148 -5.34 -27.48 5.03
CA ASP A 148 -5.04 -28.47 3.97
C ASP A 148 -3.71 -28.19 3.25
N LYS A 149 -3.27 -26.92 3.24
CA LYS A 149 -2.08 -26.45 2.54
C LYS A 149 -1.18 -25.64 3.48
N PRO A 150 -0.42 -26.29 4.37
CA PRO A 150 0.33 -25.58 5.40
C PRO A 150 1.70 -25.04 4.91
N TYR A 151 2.11 -25.36 3.69
CA TYR A 151 3.40 -24.95 3.14
C TYR A 151 3.24 -23.76 2.20
N LEU A 152 4.19 -22.83 2.24
CA LEU A 152 4.26 -21.71 1.30
C LEU A 152 4.72 -22.22 -0.07
N ALA A 153 3.94 -21.95 -1.11
CA ALA A 153 4.32 -22.18 -2.51
C ALA A 153 5.02 -20.96 -3.11
N GLY A 154 4.65 -19.76 -2.65
CA GLY A 154 5.23 -18.52 -3.15
C GLY A 154 4.29 -17.34 -2.98
N PHE A 155 4.76 -16.20 -3.49
CA PHE A 155 3.96 -15.01 -3.67
C PHE A 155 3.79 -14.78 -5.17
N GLU A 156 2.58 -14.42 -5.56
CA GLU A 156 2.21 -14.03 -6.92
C GLU A 156 1.69 -12.60 -6.88
N TRP A 157 2.18 -11.77 -7.79
CA TRP A 157 1.68 -10.41 -7.96
C TRP A 157 0.71 -10.41 -9.12
N ASP A 158 -0.58 -10.31 -8.79
CA ASP A 158 -1.64 -10.25 -9.78
C ASP A 158 -2.01 -8.77 -10.02
N LYS A 159 -1.39 -8.18 -11.04
CA LYS A 159 -1.62 -6.79 -11.44
C LYS A 159 -3.06 -6.52 -11.91
N GLU A 160 -3.82 -7.55 -12.28
CA GLU A 160 -5.19 -7.41 -12.76
C GLU A 160 -6.18 -7.35 -11.60
N GLU A 161 -5.89 -8.06 -10.51
CA GLU A 161 -6.77 -8.13 -9.34
C GLU A 161 -6.41 -7.11 -8.25
N SER A 162 -5.11 -6.80 -8.04
CA SER A 162 -4.68 -5.80 -7.04
C SER A 162 -3.25 -5.30 -7.23
N TRP A 163 -3.09 -3.99 -7.44
CA TRP A 163 -1.76 -3.35 -7.45
C TRP A 163 -1.10 -3.34 -6.07
N THR A 164 -1.90 -3.38 -5.01
CA THR A 164 -1.46 -3.19 -3.62
C THR A 164 -1.39 -4.47 -2.79
N GLN A 165 -1.80 -5.60 -3.38
CA GLN A 165 -1.91 -6.87 -2.68
C GLN A 165 -1.11 -7.96 -3.40
N LEU A 166 -0.48 -8.86 -2.62
CA LEU A 166 0.14 -10.07 -3.16
C LEU A 166 -0.71 -11.27 -2.82
N VAL A 167 -0.90 -12.14 -3.80
CA VAL A 167 -1.57 -13.41 -3.59
C VAL A 167 -0.58 -14.41 -3.03
N VAL A 168 -0.90 -14.96 -1.86
CA VAL A 168 -0.08 -15.98 -1.22
C VAL A 168 -0.55 -17.35 -1.68
N HIS A 169 0.31 -18.03 -2.44
CA HIS A 169 0.04 -19.40 -2.86
C HIS A 169 0.52 -20.35 -1.77
N LEU A 170 -0.38 -21.23 -1.35
CA LEU A 170 -0.11 -22.29 -0.40
C LEU A 170 -0.21 -23.65 -1.09
N GLN A 171 0.53 -24.63 -0.58
CA GLN A 171 0.57 -26.00 -1.08
C GLN A 171 0.56 -27.01 0.06
N ALA A 172 0.11 -28.23 -0.26
CA ALA A 172 0.02 -29.35 0.68
C ALA A 172 1.36 -30.07 0.90
N GLN A 173 2.34 -29.86 0.02
CA GLN A 173 3.65 -30.50 0.07
C GLN A 173 4.75 -29.43 0.06
N PRO A 174 5.89 -29.64 0.75
CA PRO A 174 7.00 -28.70 0.68
C PRO A 174 7.65 -28.72 -0.71
N THR A 175 7.92 -27.56 -1.30
CA THR A 175 8.69 -27.42 -2.57
C THR A 175 10.20 -27.64 -2.41
N SER A 176 10.67 -28.19 -1.29
CA SER A 176 12.08 -28.51 -1.13
C SER A 176 12.50 -29.46 -2.25
N THR A 177 13.48 -29.03 -3.04
CA THR A 177 13.97 -29.73 -4.22
C THR A 177 14.78 -30.95 -3.77
N THR A 178 14.10 -31.97 -3.25
CA THR A 178 14.63 -33.33 -3.21
C THR A 178 14.06 -34.07 -4.42
N LEU A 179 14.84 -34.05 -5.49
CA LEU A 179 15.03 -35.13 -6.46
C LEU A 179 14.03 -36.31 -6.33
N GLY A 180 12.87 -36.25 -7.01
CA GLY A 180 12.02 -37.43 -7.16
C GLY A 180 10.54 -37.21 -7.43
N GLY A 181 10.19 -36.77 -8.64
CA GLY A 181 8.89 -37.12 -9.24
C GLY A 181 7.99 -35.94 -9.61
N PRO A 182 7.43 -35.91 -10.84
CA PRO A 182 6.60 -34.83 -11.29
C PRO A 182 5.14 -35.02 -10.87
N SER A 183 4.45 -33.89 -10.84
CA SER A 183 3.05 -33.73 -11.25
C SER A 183 1.99 -34.09 -10.22
N GLY A 184 1.13 -33.10 -10.01
CA GLY A 184 -0.16 -33.30 -9.37
C GLY A 184 -1.05 -34.28 -10.13
N GLY A 185 -2.19 -34.57 -9.50
CA GLY A 185 -3.35 -35.05 -10.21
C GLY A 185 -4.02 -36.25 -9.56
N GLY A 186 -5.20 -36.00 -9.01
CA GLY A 186 -6.31 -36.91 -9.26
C GLY A 186 -6.58 -37.94 -8.18
N LYS A 187 -7.57 -37.62 -7.35
CA LYS A 187 -8.59 -38.59 -6.93
C LYS A 187 -8.94 -39.51 -8.11
N LYS A 188 -8.52 -40.77 -8.08
CA LYS A 188 -9.17 -41.85 -8.85
C LYS A 188 -9.76 -42.86 -7.87
N LYS A 189 -11.03 -42.59 -7.55
CA LYS A 189 -11.98 -43.53 -6.95
C LYS A 189 -12.09 -44.74 -7.89
N LYS A 190 -11.47 -45.87 -7.54
CA LYS A 190 -11.67 -47.14 -8.27
C LYS A 190 -12.95 -47.78 -7.75
N ASN A 191 -14.03 -47.55 -8.50
CA ASN A 191 -15.28 -48.27 -8.36
C ASN A 191 -15.11 -49.72 -8.81
N LYS A 192 -15.61 -50.64 -7.97
CA LYS A 192 -16.29 -51.92 -8.27
C LYS A 192 -15.80 -52.77 -9.46
N LYS A 193 -15.29 -53.95 -9.15
CA LYS A 193 -15.61 -55.17 -9.91
C LYS A 193 -15.98 -56.28 -8.93
N GLN A 194 -17.26 -56.65 -8.97
CA GLN A 194 -17.79 -57.92 -8.48
C GLN A 194 -17.27 -59.03 -9.40
N ASP A 195 -16.84 -60.13 -8.82
CA ASP A 195 -16.86 -61.46 -9.44
C ASP A 195 -16.97 -62.46 -8.27
N GLU A 196 -18.22 -62.84 -7.96
CA GLU A 196 -18.67 -64.21 -7.68
C GLU A 196 -20.21 -64.25 -7.72
#